data_AF-A0A7K2J3T0-F1
#
_entry.id   AF-A0A7K2J3T0-F1
#
_cell.length_a   1.000
_cell.length_b   1.000
_cell.length_c   1.000
_cell.angle_alpha   90.00
_cell.angle_beta   90.00
_cell.angle_gamma   90.00
#
_symmetry.space_group_name_H-M   'P 1'
#
loop_
_entity.id
_entity.type
_entity.pdbx_description
1 polymer ?
#
loop_
_entity_poly.entity_id
_entity_poly.type
_entity_poly.pdbx_seq_one_letter_code
_entity_poly.pdbx_strand_id
1 'polypeptide(L)'
;MRNHYAFSGNFGKVAPSTAPGGNDVVRSARSTTPGVLHPPPAIRLATRAPRYECFGSLHLGRVQAPSPPHPRGRPYAADKGATLRPPSCRFLLIPAALAAVLALLPFTSSAGAASPAAAPAERVPYAMDESNQAAWWTPAATYKGRGQYTYFAFNEPGSTAATHRPAIARRDPDGVWSRLPLLTKDGRQAEFTDDNGHNQPSVARDGSGRLHVFTSMHGDTWRYFRTDSTTGPVTDHSSDMPDQGQGITYPVLTTAPNGDLYLAARIGNGSDRRPGKLYRWDNAAAEWSIVATFASAQYRSVYPDDLAVDAAGNVHILYEWSKAPSSAFRHKLSYLRLDPESGRFTDSSGALRTVPTTPDTADVIQDFTSGEEWSSDNTGYTAAAVQSAKLALDGSTPKVAYRYRSAASGANFHVFYAYPSAGGWLRQSVYAEGQTSAALGITWDETDAKRVYYVKSSGTERVFAATEKNGTWTSVSAVPGVSADRLAVRRDSDGNDILYLPDTKNRRLYYARR
;
A
#
# COMPACT_ATOMS: atom_id res chain seq x y z
N MET A 1 29.17 -17.10 14.02
CA MET A 1 28.26 -17.31 15.18
C MET A 1 26.85 -17.00 14.70
N ARG A 2 25.95 -17.99 14.77
CA ARG A 2 24.59 -17.92 14.22
C ARG A 2 23.68 -17.14 15.18
N ASN A 3 23.02 -16.08 14.71
CA ASN A 3 21.96 -15.41 15.46
C ASN A 3 20.59 -15.83 14.91
N HIS A 4 19.84 -16.55 15.74
CA HIS A 4 18.43 -16.86 15.55
C HIS A 4 17.60 -15.69 16.08
N TYR A 5 16.70 -15.14 15.26
CA TYR A 5 15.56 -14.34 15.73
C TYR A 5 14.35 -15.27 15.77
N ALA A 6 13.96 -15.68 16.97
CA ALA A 6 12.75 -16.45 17.21
C ALA A 6 11.60 -15.49 17.56
N PHE A 7 10.51 -15.57 16.80
CA PHE A 7 9.21 -15.03 17.19
C PHE A 7 8.59 -16.01 18.20
N SER A 8 8.44 -15.62 19.47
CA SER A 8 7.66 -16.39 20.45
C SER A 8 6.36 -15.64 20.79
N GLY A 9 5.26 -16.09 20.19
CA GLY A 9 3.90 -15.77 20.65
C GLY A 9 3.43 -16.86 21.61
N ASN A 10 3.26 -16.52 22.90
CA ASN A 10 2.71 -17.43 23.90
C ASN A 10 1.19 -17.27 23.95
N PHE A 11 0.45 -18.27 23.46
CA PHE A 11 -0.98 -18.43 23.71
C PHE A 11 -1.17 -19.42 24.88
N GLY A 12 -1.44 -18.91 26.07
CA GLY A 12 -1.88 -19.70 27.21
C GLY A 12 -3.38 -19.99 27.12
N LYS A 13 -3.73 -21.27 26.93
CA LYS A 13 -5.09 -21.79 27.06
C LYS A 13 -5.58 -21.64 28.51
N VAL A 14 -6.78 -21.10 28.70
CA VAL A 14 -7.52 -21.17 29.98
C VAL A 14 -8.54 -22.31 29.89
N ALA A 15 -8.52 -23.21 30.87
CA ALA A 15 -9.59 -24.15 31.16
C ALA A 15 -9.86 -24.17 32.68
N PRO A 16 -11.07 -24.56 33.13
CA PRO A 16 -11.68 -24.02 34.35
C PRO A 16 -11.69 -24.99 35.54
N SER A 17 -11.63 -24.43 36.74
CA SER A 17 -12.03 -25.03 38.04
C SER A 17 -11.88 -23.93 39.09
N THR A 18 -12.62 -23.75 40.18
CA THR A 18 -13.74 -24.41 40.89
C THR A 18 -14.05 -23.47 42.07
N ALA A 19 -15.30 -23.32 42.50
CA ALA A 19 -15.65 -22.63 43.75
C ALA A 19 -15.14 -23.40 45.00
N PRO A 20 -15.04 -22.74 46.17
CA PRO A 20 -16.18 -22.66 47.12
C PRO A 20 -16.36 -21.22 47.67
N GLY A 21 -17.53 -20.72 48.08
CA GLY A 21 -18.51 -21.25 49.03
C GLY A 21 -18.40 -20.44 50.33
N GLY A 22 -19.41 -19.63 50.68
CA GLY A 22 -19.45 -18.94 51.98
C GLY A 22 -20.32 -17.68 52.05
N ASN A 23 -21.57 -17.88 52.48
CA ASN A 23 -22.62 -16.95 52.93
C ASN A 23 -22.20 -15.55 53.45
N ASP A 24 -22.98 -14.52 53.10
CA ASP A 24 -23.82 -13.88 54.14
C ASP A 24 -25.00 -13.07 53.60
N VAL A 25 -26.06 -13.12 54.39
CA VAL A 25 -27.42 -12.65 54.15
C VAL A 25 -27.61 -11.25 54.75
N VAL A 26 -28.10 -10.27 53.98
CA VAL A 26 -28.98 -9.21 54.51
C VAL A 26 -30.06 -8.85 53.48
N ARG A 27 -31.29 -8.84 53.97
CA ARG A 27 -32.58 -8.55 53.31
C ARG A 27 -32.81 -7.05 53.10
N SER A 28 -33.84 -6.76 52.29
CA SER A 28 -34.74 -5.58 52.30
C SER A 28 -34.54 -4.69 51.06
N ALA A 29 -35.54 -4.26 50.28
CA ALA A 29 -36.98 -4.51 50.21
C ALA A 29 -37.48 -4.06 48.82
N ARG A 30 -38.72 -4.46 48.54
CA ARG A 30 -39.51 -4.24 47.31
C ARG A 30 -39.76 -2.76 46.97
N SER A 31 -39.86 -2.47 45.67
CA SER A 31 -40.94 -1.63 45.13
C SER A 31 -41.20 -1.96 43.65
N THR A 32 -42.36 -2.59 43.40
CA THR A 32 -43.12 -2.59 42.15
C THR A 32 -43.63 -1.16 41.88
N THR A 33 -43.94 -0.65 40.67
CA THR A 33 -44.94 -1.04 39.65
C THR A 33 -44.87 0.02 38.48
N PRO A 34 -45.70 0.04 37.40
CA PRO A 34 -45.24 -0.21 36.02
C PRO A 34 -45.65 0.85 34.95
N GLY A 35 -45.33 0.57 33.67
CA GLY A 35 -45.93 1.19 32.46
C GLY A 35 -44.99 2.20 31.77
N VAL A 36 -44.82 2.27 30.45
CA VAL A 36 -45.70 1.97 29.32
C VAL A 36 -44.86 1.56 28.10
N LEU A 37 -45.26 0.48 27.44
CA LEU A 37 -44.79 0.04 26.12
C LEU A 37 -45.58 0.78 25.03
N HIS A 38 -44.89 1.40 24.06
CA HIS A 38 -45.49 1.84 22.81
C HIS A 38 -45.12 0.87 21.67
N PRO A 39 -46.09 0.40 20.87
CA PRO A 39 -45.85 -0.50 19.74
C PRO A 39 -45.38 0.27 18.48
N PRO A 40 -44.64 -0.38 17.57
CA PRO A 40 -44.28 0.20 16.28
C PRO A 40 -45.45 0.13 15.28
N PRO A 41 -45.56 1.06 14.32
CA PRO A 41 -46.57 1.00 13.27
C PRO A 41 -46.18 -0.04 12.19
N ALA A 42 -47.19 -0.74 11.70
CA ALA A 42 -47.07 -1.81 10.70
C ALA A 42 -47.55 -1.35 9.30
N ILE A 43 -46.83 -1.84 8.29
CA ILE A 43 -47.27 -2.24 6.93
C ILE A 43 -47.54 -1.15 5.88
N ARG A 44 -46.74 -1.20 4.79
CA ARG A 44 -47.22 -1.40 3.41
C ARG A 44 -46.24 -2.26 2.61
N LEU A 45 -46.58 -3.55 2.42
CA LEU A 45 -46.02 -4.37 1.34
C LEU A 45 -46.86 -4.13 0.07
N ALA A 46 -46.18 -3.81 -1.04
CA ALA A 46 -46.77 -3.90 -2.37
C ALA A 46 -46.25 -5.17 -3.04
N THR A 47 -47.14 -6.14 -3.19
CA THR A 47 -46.99 -7.34 -4.00
C THR A 47 -47.31 -7.02 -5.46
N ARG A 48 -46.43 -7.40 -6.40
CA ARG A 48 -46.81 -7.70 -7.78
C ARG A 48 -45.96 -8.85 -8.31
N ALA A 49 -46.60 -10.00 -8.48
CA ALA A 49 -46.25 -11.02 -9.46
C ALA A 49 -47.08 -10.80 -10.73
N PRO A 50 -46.63 -11.30 -11.89
CA PRO A 50 -47.31 -12.45 -12.52
C PRO A 50 -46.27 -13.49 -13.00
N ARG A 51 -46.42 -14.79 -12.74
CA ARG A 51 -47.33 -15.83 -13.28
C ARG A 51 -47.05 -16.24 -14.75
N TYR A 52 -46.49 -17.46 -14.87
CA TYR A 52 -46.63 -18.55 -15.86
C TYR A 52 -46.30 -18.25 -17.35
N GLU A 53 -45.63 -19.12 -18.11
CA GLU A 53 -45.98 -20.52 -18.40
C GLU A 53 -44.78 -21.45 -18.65
N CYS A 54 -45.00 -22.74 -18.38
CA CYS A 54 -44.17 -23.89 -18.76
C CYS A 54 -44.67 -24.51 -20.07
N PHE A 55 -43.75 -24.94 -20.93
CA PHE A 55 -43.78 -26.12 -21.83
C PHE A 55 -42.35 -26.21 -22.40
N GLY A 56 -41.68 -27.33 -22.63
CA GLY A 56 -41.96 -28.75 -22.56
C GLY A 56 -40.62 -29.48 -22.80
N SER A 57 -40.59 -30.75 -22.43
CA SER A 57 -39.39 -31.58 -22.25
C SER A 57 -38.89 -32.26 -23.55
N LEU A 58 -37.71 -32.91 -23.44
CA LEU A 58 -37.14 -33.99 -24.29
C LEU A 58 -36.44 -33.51 -25.60
N HIS A 59 -35.31 -34.05 -26.08
CA HIS A 59 -34.68 -35.37 -25.91
C HIS A 59 -33.19 -35.35 -26.31
N LEU A 60 -32.45 -36.41 -25.91
CA LEU A 60 -31.06 -36.70 -26.23
C LEU A 60 -30.76 -36.84 -27.74
N GLY A 61 -29.52 -36.52 -28.13
CA GLY A 61 -28.92 -36.94 -29.39
C GLY A 61 -27.40 -36.71 -29.42
N ARG A 62 -26.63 -37.79 -29.25
CA ARG A 62 -25.17 -37.87 -29.33
C ARG A 62 -24.76 -38.10 -30.80
N VAL A 63 -23.54 -37.70 -31.18
CA VAL A 63 -22.57 -38.39 -32.08
C VAL A 63 -21.89 -37.53 -33.17
N GLN A 64 -20.55 -37.45 -33.02
CA GLN A 64 -19.39 -37.40 -33.95
C GLN A 64 -19.24 -36.41 -35.12
N ALA A 65 -18.04 -35.83 -35.16
CA ALA A 65 -17.34 -35.21 -36.28
C ALA A 65 -17.03 -36.22 -37.42
N PRO A 66 -16.68 -35.74 -38.64
CA PRO A 66 -15.25 -35.54 -38.96
C PRO A 66 -14.93 -34.40 -39.96
N SER A 67 -13.68 -33.92 -39.93
CA SER A 67 -13.01 -33.12 -40.99
C SER A 67 -12.21 -34.05 -41.94
N PRO A 68 -11.44 -33.55 -42.94
CA PRO A 68 -11.73 -32.73 -44.13
C PRO A 68 -11.38 -33.52 -45.43
N PRO A 69 -11.28 -32.93 -46.65
CA PRO A 69 -9.98 -32.36 -47.10
C PRO A 69 -10.01 -31.22 -48.16
N HIS A 70 -8.91 -30.45 -48.24
CA HIS A 70 -8.43 -29.66 -49.40
C HIS A 70 -7.76 -30.59 -50.45
N PRO A 71 -7.49 -30.24 -51.75
CA PRO A 71 -6.64 -29.08 -52.13
C PRO A 71 -6.67 -28.53 -53.61
N ARG A 72 -5.82 -27.51 -53.85
CA ARG A 72 -5.11 -27.05 -55.10
C ARG A 72 -5.79 -26.10 -56.11
N GLY A 73 -5.02 -25.06 -56.49
CA GLY A 73 -5.08 -24.37 -57.78
C GLY A 73 -4.49 -22.94 -57.79
N ARG A 74 -3.22 -22.78 -58.19
CA ARG A 74 -2.56 -21.49 -58.57
C ARG A 74 -2.74 -21.22 -60.10
N PRO A 75 -2.01 -20.28 -60.74
CA PRO A 75 -2.30 -18.84 -60.91
C PRO A 75 -2.41 -18.43 -62.40
N TYR A 76 -2.74 -17.17 -62.72
CA TYR A 76 -2.50 -16.59 -64.05
C TYR A 76 -1.90 -15.18 -63.93
N ALA A 77 -0.99 -14.88 -64.86
CA ALA A 77 -0.17 -13.68 -64.95
C ALA A 77 -0.45 -12.93 -66.28
N ALA A 78 0.11 -11.71 -66.35
CA ALA A 78 0.32 -10.81 -67.52
C ALA A 78 -0.94 -10.04 -68.00
N ASP A 79 -0.87 -8.77 -68.43
CA ASP A 79 0.16 -8.15 -69.27
C ASP A 79 0.04 -6.59 -69.34
N LYS A 80 1.16 -5.92 -69.69
CA LYS A 80 1.37 -4.55 -70.26
C LYS A 80 0.89 -3.31 -69.49
N GLY A 81 1.63 -2.21 -69.31
CA GLY A 81 2.86 -1.69 -69.94
C GLY A 81 2.63 -0.23 -70.37
N ALA A 82 3.24 0.76 -69.70
CA ALA A 82 3.53 2.10 -70.24
C ALA A 82 4.45 2.91 -69.31
N THR A 83 5.67 3.13 -69.77
CA THR A 83 6.68 4.11 -69.33
C THR A 83 6.26 5.53 -69.70
N LEU A 84 6.62 6.55 -68.89
CA LEU A 84 7.04 7.90 -69.34
C LEU A 84 7.57 8.75 -68.16
N ARG A 85 8.80 9.26 -68.31
CA ARG A 85 9.45 10.40 -67.64
C ARG A 85 10.05 11.27 -68.78
N PRO A 86 10.51 12.52 -68.56
CA PRO A 86 10.08 13.62 -67.68
C PRO A 86 9.89 14.93 -68.53
N PRO A 87 9.87 16.12 -67.92
CA PRO A 87 10.82 17.10 -68.43
C PRO A 87 11.61 17.87 -67.35
N SER A 88 12.78 18.26 -67.82
CA SER A 88 13.84 19.07 -67.21
C SER A 88 13.52 20.56 -67.15
N CYS A 89 13.96 21.23 -66.08
CA CYS A 89 14.19 22.68 -66.10
C CYS A 89 15.54 22.98 -65.43
N ARG A 90 16.48 23.52 -66.22
CA ARG A 90 17.78 24.07 -65.79
C ARG A 90 17.59 25.55 -65.47
N PHE A 91 18.16 26.06 -64.38
CA PHE A 91 18.69 27.43 -64.32
C PHE A 91 19.86 27.55 -63.34
N LEU A 92 20.96 28.02 -63.93
CA LEU A 92 22.16 28.73 -63.45
C LEU A 92 22.60 28.69 -61.96
N LEU A 93 23.87 28.30 -61.81
CA LEU A 93 24.75 28.53 -60.66
C LEU A 93 25.26 29.97 -60.66
N ILE A 94 25.18 30.64 -59.51
CA ILE A 94 26.01 31.80 -59.12
C ILE A 94 26.66 31.44 -57.77
N PRO A 95 27.98 31.62 -57.58
CA PRO A 95 28.64 31.24 -56.34
C PRO A 95 28.52 32.38 -55.31
N ALA A 96 27.88 32.10 -54.18
CA ALA A 96 28.02 32.93 -52.98
C ALA A 96 28.97 32.21 -52.01
N ALA A 97 30.19 32.73 -51.92
CA ALA A 97 31.15 32.33 -50.92
C ALA A 97 30.64 32.77 -49.54
N LEU A 98 30.23 31.81 -48.71
CA LEU A 98 30.05 32.02 -47.28
C LEU A 98 31.19 31.29 -46.57
N ALA A 99 32.19 32.05 -46.12
CA ALA A 99 33.24 31.57 -45.25
C ALA A 99 32.63 31.20 -43.89
N ALA A 100 32.44 29.91 -43.64
CA ALA A 100 32.12 29.41 -42.31
C ALA A 100 33.40 29.39 -41.47
N VAL A 101 33.52 30.37 -40.57
CA VAL A 101 34.52 30.40 -39.51
C VAL A 101 34.28 29.18 -38.62
N LEU A 102 35.17 28.19 -38.71
CA LEU A 102 35.24 27.08 -37.77
C LEU A 102 35.83 27.62 -36.45
N ALA A 103 34.96 28.14 -35.59
CA ALA A 103 35.34 28.38 -34.20
C ALA A 103 35.47 27.01 -33.52
N LEU A 104 36.71 26.66 -33.15
CA LEU A 104 37.02 25.57 -32.22
C LEU A 104 36.35 25.89 -30.88
N LEU A 105 35.11 25.43 -30.71
CA LEU A 105 34.47 25.40 -29.41
C LEU A 105 35.13 24.27 -28.60
N PRO A 106 35.63 24.55 -27.38
CA PRO A 106 36.11 23.49 -26.52
C PRO A 106 34.94 22.54 -26.25
N PHE A 107 35.15 21.24 -26.47
CA PHE A 107 34.28 20.21 -25.93
C PHE A 107 34.25 20.39 -24.42
N THR A 108 33.21 21.03 -23.90
CA THR A 108 32.87 20.94 -22.50
C THR A 108 32.44 19.50 -22.28
N SER A 109 33.32 18.73 -21.65
CA SER A 109 32.95 17.47 -21.01
C SER A 109 31.69 17.76 -20.20
N SER A 110 30.59 17.09 -20.54
CA SER A 110 29.40 17.10 -19.70
C SER A 110 29.86 16.59 -18.33
N ALA A 111 29.97 17.50 -17.37
CA ALA A 111 30.21 17.15 -15.99
C ALA A 111 29.17 16.08 -15.64
N GLY A 112 29.65 14.88 -15.27
CA GLY A 112 28.76 13.82 -14.81
C GLY A 112 27.87 14.42 -13.73
N ALA A 113 26.56 14.28 -13.89
CA ALA A 113 25.61 14.66 -12.85
C ALA A 113 26.11 14.06 -11.54
N ALA A 114 26.56 14.94 -10.63
CA ALA A 114 27.01 14.52 -9.33
C ALA A 114 25.86 13.74 -8.69
N SER A 115 26.12 12.54 -8.19
CA SER A 115 25.16 11.82 -7.35
C SER A 115 24.66 12.81 -6.29
N PRO A 116 23.34 12.90 -6.06
CA PRO A 116 22.80 13.81 -5.05
C PRO A 116 23.57 13.59 -3.75
N ALA A 117 24.12 14.66 -3.18
CA ALA A 117 24.76 14.59 -1.87
C ALA A 117 23.78 13.98 -0.87
N ALA A 118 24.27 13.13 0.02
CA ALA A 118 23.40 12.47 0.97
C ALA A 118 22.65 13.48 1.84
N ALA A 119 21.37 13.22 2.09
CA ALA A 119 20.53 14.13 2.85
C ALA A 119 20.97 14.16 4.31
N PRO A 120 21.18 15.34 4.93
CA PRO A 120 21.41 15.41 6.36
C PRO A 120 20.14 14.93 7.07
N ALA A 121 20.30 13.95 7.97
CA ALA A 121 19.21 13.45 8.78
C ALA A 121 19.10 14.27 10.07
N GLU A 122 17.88 14.70 10.37
CA GLU A 122 17.50 15.40 11.59
C GLU A 122 16.85 14.41 12.56
N ARG A 123 17.24 14.42 13.83
CA ARG A 123 16.55 13.61 14.85
C ARG A 123 15.24 14.30 15.23
N VAL A 124 14.13 13.58 15.15
CA VAL A 124 12.84 14.04 15.67
C VAL A 124 12.94 14.13 17.21
N PRO A 125 12.59 15.26 17.85
CA PRO A 125 12.93 15.56 19.24
C PRO A 125 12.00 14.89 20.27
N TYR A 126 11.43 13.72 19.95
CA TYR A 126 10.52 12.98 20.82
C TYR A 126 11.03 11.56 21.07
N ALA A 127 10.68 11.00 22.23
CA ALA A 127 11.02 9.63 22.55
C ALA A 127 10.19 8.68 21.68
N MET A 128 10.85 7.68 21.07
CA MET A 128 10.18 6.70 20.23
C MET A 128 10.16 5.35 20.94
N ASP A 129 9.02 4.67 20.91
CA ASP A 129 8.93 3.29 21.35
C ASP A 129 9.57 2.33 20.33
N GLU A 130 10.09 1.19 20.78
CA GLU A 130 10.70 0.22 19.87
C GLU A 130 9.70 -0.48 18.96
N SER A 131 8.40 -0.42 19.25
CA SER A 131 7.35 -1.07 18.46
C SER A 131 7.20 -0.53 17.03
N ASN A 132 7.73 0.67 16.72
CA ASN A 132 7.69 1.31 15.40
C ASN A 132 8.38 0.47 14.29
N GLN A 133 7.73 -0.61 13.85
CA GLN A 133 8.35 -1.68 13.06
C GLN A 133 7.50 -2.22 11.90
N ALA A 134 6.43 -1.55 11.51
CA ALA A 134 5.61 -2.01 10.38
C ALA A 134 6.26 -1.71 9.03
N ALA A 135 5.92 -2.53 8.05
CA ALA A 135 6.34 -2.38 6.65
C ALA A 135 5.18 -1.92 5.75
N TRP A 136 3.94 -2.15 6.18
CA TRP A 136 2.71 -1.83 5.45
C TRP A 136 2.23 -0.39 5.70
N TRP A 137 2.60 0.23 6.82
CA TRP A 137 2.05 1.50 7.29
C TRP A 137 2.22 2.68 6.32
N THR A 138 1.47 3.75 6.57
CA THR A 138 1.65 5.05 5.90
C THR A 138 1.90 6.12 6.96
N PRO A 139 3.07 6.14 7.62
CA PRO A 139 3.31 6.90 8.85
C PRO A 139 3.69 8.36 8.58
N ALA A 140 3.82 8.75 7.31
CA ALA A 140 4.19 10.09 6.90
C ALA A 140 3.10 10.71 6.01
N ALA A 141 2.81 11.98 6.26
CA ALA A 141 1.99 12.82 5.40
C ALA A 141 2.66 14.20 5.24
N THR A 142 2.41 14.86 4.12
CA THR A 142 2.92 16.20 3.81
C THR A 142 1.76 17.12 3.43
N TYR A 143 1.90 18.42 3.65
CA TYR A 143 0.84 19.40 3.33
C TYR A 143 1.44 20.77 2.99
N LYS A 144 1.08 21.34 1.84
CA LYS A 144 1.67 22.60 1.36
C LYS A 144 1.17 23.85 2.09
N GLY A 145 -0.05 23.85 2.62
CA GLY A 145 -0.63 24.94 3.41
C GLY A 145 -0.11 26.36 3.10
N ARG A 146 0.47 27.03 4.12
CA ARG A 146 1.24 28.28 3.98
C ARG A 146 2.75 28.05 3.73
N GLY A 147 3.16 26.80 3.65
CA GLY A 147 4.53 26.31 3.56
C GLY A 147 4.53 24.79 3.77
N GLN A 148 5.63 24.11 3.48
CA GLN A 148 5.66 22.65 3.52
C GLN A 148 5.65 22.10 4.96
N TYR A 149 4.54 21.53 5.38
CA TYR A 149 4.41 20.80 6.65
C TYR A 149 4.72 19.31 6.43
N THR A 150 5.31 18.68 7.45
CA THR A 150 5.49 17.22 7.53
C THR A 150 4.84 16.70 8.80
N TYR A 151 4.15 15.57 8.70
CA TYR A 151 3.51 14.89 9.83
C TYR A 151 4.00 13.45 9.88
N PHE A 152 4.62 13.08 10.98
CA PHE A 152 5.04 11.71 11.27
C PHE A 152 4.20 11.15 12.39
N ALA A 153 3.35 10.16 12.08
CA ALA A 153 2.70 9.38 13.11
C ALA A 153 3.68 8.30 13.61
N PHE A 154 3.76 8.16 14.93
CA PHE A 154 4.70 7.25 15.58
C PHE A 154 4.19 6.86 16.95
N ASN A 155 4.74 5.77 17.48
CA ASN A 155 4.49 5.29 18.82
C ASN A 155 5.58 5.82 19.77
N GLU A 156 5.16 6.47 20.85
CA GLU A 156 6.01 6.87 21.99
C GLU A 156 5.96 5.81 23.08
N PRO A 157 6.94 5.75 24.01
CA PRO A 157 6.87 4.86 25.15
C PRO A 157 5.61 5.12 25.99
N GLY A 158 4.94 4.04 26.40
CA GLY A 158 3.76 4.09 27.27
C GLY A 158 4.11 4.16 28.75
N SER A 159 3.11 3.91 29.60
CA SER A 159 3.31 3.90 31.06
C SER A 159 4.13 2.70 31.54
N THR A 160 4.19 1.64 30.72
CA THR A 160 5.00 0.44 30.94
C THR A 160 5.87 0.15 29.72
N ALA A 161 6.87 -0.71 29.88
CA ALA A 161 7.73 -1.15 28.77
C ALA A 161 7.03 -2.08 27.75
N ALA A 162 5.77 -2.46 27.97
CA ALA A 162 4.97 -3.31 27.07
C ALA A 162 3.80 -2.54 26.43
N THR A 163 3.85 -1.22 26.50
CA THR A 163 2.80 -0.33 26.04
C THR A 163 3.40 0.86 25.30
N HIS A 164 2.67 1.38 24.33
CA HIS A 164 2.98 2.60 23.61
C HIS A 164 1.83 3.60 23.67
N ARG A 165 2.16 4.86 23.37
CA ARG A 165 1.20 5.93 23.14
C ARG A 165 1.39 6.51 21.74
N PRO A 166 0.40 6.41 20.84
CA PRO A 166 0.53 6.98 19.51
C PRO A 166 0.46 8.51 19.56
N ALA A 167 1.27 9.15 18.72
CA ALA A 167 1.37 10.60 18.60
C ALA A 167 1.74 11.00 17.16
N ILE A 168 1.63 12.29 16.87
CA ILE A 168 2.11 12.90 15.63
C ILE A 168 3.22 13.89 15.97
N ALA A 169 4.38 13.74 15.32
CA ALA A 169 5.39 14.77 15.25
C ALA A 169 5.11 15.63 14.01
N ARG A 170 4.74 16.89 14.21
CA ARG A 170 4.51 17.87 13.14
C ARG A 170 5.74 18.75 13.00
N ARG A 171 6.32 18.79 11.81
CA ARG A 171 7.36 19.74 11.41
C ARG A 171 6.71 20.90 10.66
N ASP A 172 6.88 22.10 11.17
CA ASP A 172 6.41 23.33 10.52
C ASP A 172 7.39 23.75 9.41
N PRO A 173 6.99 24.67 8.50
CA PRO A 173 7.82 25.08 7.37
C PRO A 173 9.16 25.73 7.76
N ASP A 174 9.22 26.30 8.96
CA ASP A 174 10.45 26.85 9.57
C ASP A 174 11.36 25.77 10.18
N GLY A 175 10.90 24.52 10.21
CA GLY A 175 11.60 23.37 10.76
C GLY A 175 11.36 23.10 12.24
N VAL A 176 10.50 23.87 12.90
CA VAL A 176 10.16 23.63 14.31
C VAL A 176 9.26 22.40 14.43
N TRP A 177 9.58 21.53 15.39
CA TRP A 177 8.75 20.37 15.72
C TRP A 177 7.75 20.68 16.82
N SER A 178 6.52 20.20 16.63
CA SER A 178 5.49 20.12 17.66
C SER A 178 4.95 18.69 17.76
N ARG A 179 4.50 18.31 18.96
CA ARG A 179 3.93 17.00 19.27
C ARG A 179 2.43 17.11 19.46
N LEU A 180 1.68 16.25 18.78
CA LEU A 180 0.23 16.12 18.91
C LEU A 180 -0.11 14.72 19.45
N PRO A 181 -0.46 14.58 20.75
CA PRO A 181 -0.91 13.29 21.27
C PRO A 181 -2.29 12.93 20.69
N LEU A 182 -2.53 11.63 20.53
CA LEU A 182 -3.88 11.11 20.26
C LEU A 182 -4.65 11.00 21.57
N LEU A 183 -5.85 11.56 21.60
CA LEU A 183 -6.68 11.67 22.80
C LEU A 183 -7.95 10.82 22.67
N THR A 184 -8.24 10.03 23.70
CA THR A 184 -9.52 9.33 23.85
C THR A 184 -10.66 10.33 24.10
N LYS A 185 -11.92 9.88 24.00
CA LYS A 185 -13.11 10.76 24.15
C LYS A 185 -13.19 11.52 25.48
N ASP A 186 -12.55 11.01 26.52
CA ASP A 186 -12.44 11.64 27.84
C ASP A 186 -11.22 12.57 27.98
N GLY A 187 -10.48 12.82 26.89
CA GLY A 187 -9.33 13.72 26.83
C GLY A 187 -8.02 13.12 27.35
N ARG A 188 -7.97 11.82 27.70
CA ARG A 188 -6.73 11.15 28.09
C ARG A 188 -5.89 10.81 26.88
N GLN A 189 -4.57 10.74 27.05
CA GLN A 189 -3.72 10.22 25.97
C GLN A 189 -4.00 8.73 25.77
N ALA A 190 -4.24 8.35 24.52
CA ALA A 190 -4.44 6.95 24.15
C ALA A 190 -3.18 6.13 24.42
N GLU A 191 -3.35 4.93 24.97
CA GLU A 191 -2.26 4.01 25.30
C GLU A 191 -2.71 2.58 24.99
N PHE A 192 -1.83 1.80 24.36
CA PHE A 192 -2.12 0.45 23.89
C PHE A 192 -0.95 -0.49 24.14
N THR A 193 -1.21 -1.81 24.17
CA THR A 193 -0.16 -2.83 24.25
C THR A 193 0.68 -2.87 22.97
N ASP A 194 1.98 -3.11 23.13
CA ASP A 194 2.87 -3.27 22.00
C ASP A 194 2.55 -4.53 21.20
N ASP A 195 2.48 -4.37 19.89
CA ASP A 195 2.42 -5.46 18.92
C ASP A 195 3.28 -5.10 17.71
N ASN A 196 4.47 -5.72 17.67
CA ASN A 196 5.49 -5.42 16.68
C ASN A 196 5.01 -5.81 15.28
N GLY A 197 4.99 -4.83 14.38
CA GLY A 197 4.54 -5.02 13.01
C GLY A 197 3.02 -4.95 12.81
N HIS A 198 2.21 -4.77 13.86
CA HIS A 198 0.75 -4.65 13.74
C HIS A 198 0.19 -3.33 14.29
N ASN A 199 0.65 -2.89 15.46
CA ASN A 199 0.02 -1.79 16.18
C ASN A 199 0.52 -0.39 15.78
N GLN A 200 0.87 -0.23 14.52
CA GLN A 200 1.59 0.95 14.08
C GLN A 200 0.68 1.99 13.42
N PRO A 201 0.97 3.29 13.59
CA PRO A 201 0.05 4.31 13.13
C PRO A 201 0.27 4.66 11.66
N SER A 202 -0.84 4.91 10.98
CA SER A 202 -0.89 5.48 9.63
C SER A 202 -1.59 6.84 9.69
N VAL A 203 -1.13 7.80 8.88
CA VAL A 203 -1.64 9.19 8.88
C VAL A 203 -1.88 9.71 7.46
N ALA A 204 -2.92 10.52 7.31
CA ALA A 204 -3.16 11.35 6.13
C ALA A 204 -3.71 12.72 6.52
N ARG A 205 -3.72 13.64 5.56
CA ARG A 205 -4.32 14.97 5.68
C ARG A 205 -5.36 15.14 4.58
N ASP A 206 -6.60 15.46 4.91
CA ASP A 206 -7.65 15.67 3.91
C ASP A 206 -7.60 17.08 3.29
N GLY A 207 -8.45 17.33 2.29
CA GLY A 207 -8.50 18.62 1.56
C GLY A 207 -8.98 19.79 2.40
N SER A 208 -9.74 19.53 3.48
CA SER A 208 -10.08 20.55 4.49
C SER A 208 -8.93 20.79 5.49
N GLY A 209 -7.82 20.05 5.31
CA GLY A 209 -6.65 20.11 6.16
C GLY A 209 -6.91 19.48 7.53
N ARG A 210 -7.75 18.45 7.68
CA ARG A 210 -7.85 17.67 8.92
C ARG A 210 -6.86 16.53 8.91
N LEU A 211 -6.26 16.22 10.06
CA LEU A 211 -5.38 15.05 10.23
C LEU A 211 -6.25 13.85 10.50
N HIS A 212 -5.96 12.71 9.87
CA HIS A 212 -6.62 11.43 10.08
C HIS A 212 -5.56 10.41 10.47
N VAL A 213 -5.75 9.75 11.61
CA VAL A 213 -4.79 8.77 12.15
C VAL A 213 -5.50 7.49 12.51
N PHE A 214 -4.98 6.37 12.01
CA PHE A 214 -5.43 5.03 12.37
C PHE A 214 -4.27 4.32 13.05
N THR A 215 -4.51 3.66 14.18
CA THR A 215 -3.41 3.12 14.99
C THR A 215 -3.78 1.85 15.73
N SER A 216 -2.76 1.07 16.10
CA SER A 216 -2.87 0.05 17.13
C SER A 216 -3.96 -1.00 16.88
N MET A 217 -4.08 -1.57 15.68
CA MET A 217 -5.11 -2.56 15.37
C MET A 217 -4.54 -3.87 14.81
N HIS A 218 -4.80 -4.98 15.51
CA HIS A 218 -4.54 -6.35 15.09
C HIS A 218 -5.76 -7.27 15.31
N GLY A 219 -6.81 -7.03 14.53
CA GLY A 219 -8.10 -7.71 14.71
C GLY A 219 -8.98 -7.02 15.76
N ASP A 220 -8.62 -5.79 16.14
CA ASP A 220 -9.35 -4.92 17.04
C ASP A 220 -10.49 -4.16 16.32
N THR A 221 -11.39 -3.56 17.07
CA THR A 221 -12.31 -2.54 16.51
C THR A 221 -11.54 -1.31 16.04
N TRP A 222 -12.20 -0.43 15.27
CA TRP A 222 -11.61 0.83 14.84
C TRP A 222 -10.99 1.62 15.99
N ARG A 223 -9.79 2.13 15.73
CA ARG A 223 -9.05 3.10 16.53
C ARG A 223 -8.62 4.21 15.59
N TYR A 224 -9.56 5.13 15.37
CA TYR A 224 -9.44 6.22 14.42
C TYR A 224 -9.53 7.55 15.16
N PHE A 225 -8.55 8.40 14.92
CA PHE A 225 -8.43 9.71 15.53
C PHE A 225 -8.33 10.78 14.45
N ARG A 226 -8.90 11.94 14.71
CA ARG A 226 -8.91 13.04 13.74
C ARG A 226 -8.82 14.40 14.45
N THR A 227 -8.35 15.41 13.73
CA THR A 227 -8.65 16.81 14.10
C THR A 227 -9.96 17.24 13.44
N ASP A 228 -10.81 18.00 14.14
CA ASP A 228 -12.05 18.54 13.54
C ASP A 228 -11.80 19.74 12.60
N SER A 229 -10.63 20.36 12.71
CA SER A 229 -10.22 21.47 11.86
C SER A 229 -8.75 21.36 11.44
N THR A 230 -8.23 22.41 10.80
CA THR A 230 -6.80 22.51 10.45
C THR A 230 -5.88 22.53 11.65
N THR A 231 -6.37 22.96 12.80
CA THR A 231 -5.65 22.95 14.06
C THR A 231 -6.53 22.34 15.15
N GLY A 232 -5.94 22.09 16.33
CA GLY A 232 -6.65 21.52 17.47
C GLY A 232 -6.19 20.12 17.83
N PRO A 233 -6.82 19.52 18.85
CA PRO A 233 -6.46 18.21 19.36
C PRO A 233 -6.81 17.11 18.35
N VAL A 234 -6.05 16.01 18.41
CA VAL A 234 -6.32 14.80 17.64
C VAL A 234 -7.13 13.87 18.54
N THR A 235 -8.45 13.79 18.34
CA THR A 235 -9.38 13.09 19.23
C THR A 235 -9.96 11.83 18.60
N ASP A 236 -10.50 10.93 19.41
CA ASP A 236 -11.11 9.68 18.96
C ASP A 236 -12.44 9.91 18.20
N HIS A 237 -12.47 9.45 16.95
CA HIS A 237 -13.59 9.46 16.01
C HIS A 237 -13.99 8.04 15.56
N SER A 238 -13.60 7.01 16.31
CA SER A 238 -13.78 5.61 15.90
C SER A 238 -15.24 5.22 15.63
N SER A 239 -16.20 5.92 16.21
CA SER A 239 -17.64 5.75 15.94
C SER A 239 -18.08 6.17 14.54
N ASP A 240 -17.28 6.99 13.86
CA ASP A 240 -17.59 7.56 12.54
C ASP A 240 -17.27 6.56 11.42
N MET A 241 -16.53 5.49 11.73
CA MET A 241 -16.16 4.48 10.77
C MET A 241 -17.31 3.49 10.50
N PRO A 242 -17.50 3.03 9.25
CA PRO A 242 -18.38 1.89 8.97
C PRO A 242 -17.78 0.57 9.49
N ASP A 243 -18.48 -0.56 9.32
CA ASP A 243 -18.03 -1.89 9.80
C ASP A 243 -17.74 -1.94 11.32
N GLN A 244 -18.53 -1.22 12.12
CA GLN A 244 -18.45 -1.29 13.58
C GLN A 244 -18.53 -2.74 14.10
N GLY A 245 -17.68 -3.06 15.08
CA GLY A 245 -17.59 -4.40 15.68
C GLY A 245 -16.82 -5.44 14.86
N GLN A 246 -16.34 -5.11 13.66
CA GLN A 246 -15.43 -6.00 12.92
C GLN A 246 -13.99 -5.88 13.42
N GLY A 247 -13.22 -6.96 13.29
CA GLY A 247 -11.78 -6.94 13.53
C GLY A 247 -11.05 -6.28 12.36
N ILE A 248 -10.23 -5.27 12.64
CA ILE A 248 -9.53 -4.45 11.67
C ILE A 248 -8.03 -4.71 11.81
N THR A 249 -7.31 -4.82 10.69
CA THR A 249 -5.85 -4.88 10.68
C THR A 249 -5.28 -4.09 9.50
N TYR A 250 -4.13 -3.45 9.70
CA TYR A 250 -3.31 -2.83 8.66
C TYR A 250 -4.01 -1.73 7.84
N PRO A 251 -4.50 -0.65 8.48
CA PRO A 251 -5.04 0.50 7.76
C PRO A 251 -3.94 1.22 6.98
N VAL A 252 -3.98 1.15 5.66
CA VAL A 252 -3.15 1.98 4.76
C VAL A 252 -4.04 3.03 4.13
N LEU A 253 -3.58 4.28 4.08
CA LEU A 253 -4.38 5.37 3.56
C LEU A 253 -3.57 6.39 2.77
N THR A 254 -4.25 7.09 1.89
CA THR A 254 -3.68 8.14 1.05
C THR A 254 -4.70 9.25 0.80
N THR A 255 -4.20 10.44 0.49
CA THR A 255 -5.02 11.60 0.12
C THR A 255 -5.17 11.66 -1.39
N ALA A 256 -6.39 11.80 -1.88
CA ALA A 256 -6.69 12.03 -3.28
C ALA A 256 -6.55 13.52 -3.66
N PRO A 257 -6.32 13.86 -4.95
CA PRO A 257 -6.21 15.26 -5.38
C PRO A 257 -7.42 16.14 -5.08
N ASN A 258 -8.62 15.56 -5.02
CA ASN A 258 -9.85 16.26 -4.65
C ASN A 258 -10.00 16.51 -3.14
N GLY A 259 -9.03 16.04 -2.33
CA GLY A 259 -9.03 16.18 -0.88
C GLY A 259 -9.69 15.03 -0.12
N ASP A 260 -10.33 14.09 -0.81
CA ASP A 260 -10.83 12.86 -0.19
C ASP A 260 -9.68 11.99 0.33
N LEU A 261 -10.01 11.04 1.20
CA LEU A 261 -9.06 9.99 1.59
C LEU A 261 -9.57 8.64 1.13
N TYR A 262 -8.65 7.78 0.75
CA TYR A 262 -8.92 6.36 0.54
C TYR A 262 -8.14 5.55 1.57
N LEU A 263 -8.80 4.54 2.13
CA LEU A 263 -8.23 3.63 3.11
C LEU A 263 -8.49 2.18 2.72
N ALA A 264 -7.45 1.35 2.74
CA ALA A 264 -7.56 -0.09 2.60
C ALA A 264 -7.19 -0.77 3.91
N ALA A 265 -7.95 -1.80 4.29
CA ALA A 265 -7.70 -2.57 5.51
C ALA A 265 -8.07 -4.04 5.32
N ARG A 266 -7.46 -4.91 6.11
CA ARG A 266 -7.88 -6.31 6.26
C ARG A 266 -8.98 -6.38 7.31
N ILE A 267 -10.10 -7.01 6.96
CA ILE A 267 -11.31 -7.04 7.78
C ILE A 267 -11.65 -8.46 8.22
N GLY A 268 -12.10 -8.59 9.47
CA GLY A 268 -12.55 -9.82 10.09
C GLY A 268 -11.45 -10.64 10.77
N ASN A 269 -11.88 -11.43 11.75
CA ASN A 269 -11.02 -12.34 12.52
C ASN A 269 -11.20 -13.82 12.14
N GLY A 270 -11.90 -14.08 11.03
CA GLY A 270 -12.19 -15.43 10.53
C GLY A 270 -10.94 -16.30 10.39
N SER A 271 -11.09 -17.60 10.68
CA SER A 271 -10.01 -18.58 10.58
C SER A 271 -9.74 -19.03 9.13
N ASP A 272 -10.77 -18.98 8.30
CA ASP A 272 -10.78 -19.46 6.93
C ASP A 272 -10.69 -18.32 5.90
N ARG A 273 -11.03 -17.08 6.27
CA ARG A 273 -11.05 -15.96 5.33
C ARG A 273 -10.94 -14.61 6.04
N ARG A 274 -10.07 -13.74 5.50
CA ARG A 274 -9.95 -12.33 5.93
C ARG A 274 -9.86 -11.39 4.72
N PRO A 275 -10.98 -10.80 4.26
CA PRO A 275 -11.01 -9.95 3.07
C PRO A 275 -10.25 -8.63 3.24
N GLY A 276 -9.91 -8.02 2.10
CA GLY A 276 -9.51 -6.62 2.00
C GLY A 276 -10.71 -5.75 1.61
N LYS A 277 -10.92 -4.67 2.34
CA LYS A 277 -11.94 -3.66 2.00
C LYS A 277 -11.32 -2.29 1.76
N LEU A 278 -11.97 -1.53 0.88
CA LEU A 278 -11.65 -0.14 0.56
C LEU A 278 -12.75 0.77 1.12
N TYR A 279 -12.32 1.87 1.72
CA TYR A 279 -13.16 2.90 2.33
C TYR A 279 -12.79 4.26 1.72
N ARG A 280 -13.75 5.19 1.73
CA ARG A 280 -13.56 6.57 1.28
C ARG A 280 -14.03 7.54 2.35
N TRP A 281 -13.20 8.51 2.66
CA TRP A 281 -13.58 9.73 3.33
C TRP A 281 -14.04 10.72 2.26
N ASP A 282 -15.31 11.10 2.29
CA ASP A 282 -15.79 12.24 1.53
C ASP A 282 -15.42 13.51 2.29
N ASN A 283 -14.48 14.30 1.74
CA ASN A 283 -13.99 15.48 2.43
C ASN A 283 -15.06 16.57 2.58
N ALA A 284 -15.94 16.69 1.58
CA ALA A 284 -17.00 17.70 1.56
C ALA A 284 -18.11 17.36 2.55
N ALA A 285 -18.54 16.09 2.62
CA ALA A 285 -19.53 15.62 3.57
C ALA A 285 -18.96 15.41 4.98
N ALA A 286 -17.64 15.24 5.09
CA ALA A 286 -16.95 14.87 6.32
C ALA A 286 -17.42 13.52 6.89
N GLU A 287 -17.53 12.51 6.02
CA GLU A 287 -18.03 11.17 6.40
C GLU A 287 -17.23 10.05 5.75
N TRP A 288 -17.12 8.91 6.45
CA TRP A 288 -16.56 7.68 5.91
C TRP A 288 -17.64 6.78 5.31
N SER A 289 -17.33 6.14 4.19
CA SER A 289 -18.19 5.14 3.54
C SER A 289 -17.39 3.91 3.09
N ILE A 290 -18.08 2.78 2.93
CA ILE A 290 -17.51 1.58 2.32
C ILE A 290 -17.58 1.74 0.80
N VAL A 291 -16.45 1.57 0.12
CA VAL A 291 -16.40 1.57 -1.35
C VAL A 291 -16.65 0.16 -1.89
N ALA A 292 -15.82 -0.81 -1.46
CA ALA A 292 -15.94 -2.19 -1.91
C ALA A 292 -15.19 -3.17 -1.00
N THR A 293 -15.58 -4.45 -1.07
CA THR A 293 -14.65 -5.54 -0.75
C THR A 293 -13.85 -5.85 -2.00
N PHE A 294 -12.61 -5.38 -2.09
CA PHE A 294 -11.82 -5.46 -3.32
C PHE A 294 -11.20 -6.84 -3.55
N ALA A 295 -10.93 -7.59 -2.48
CA ALA A 295 -10.28 -8.91 -2.54
C ALA A 295 -10.79 -9.83 -1.43
N SER A 296 -11.13 -11.07 -1.78
CA SER A 296 -11.61 -12.09 -0.83
C SER A 296 -11.57 -13.48 -1.46
N ALA A 297 -11.00 -14.45 -0.76
CA ALA A 297 -10.99 -15.84 -1.21
C ALA A 297 -11.00 -16.81 -0.02
N GLN A 298 -11.55 -18.00 -0.21
CA GLN A 298 -11.55 -19.03 0.82
C GLN A 298 -10.12 -19.50 1.12
N TYR A 299 -9.84 -19.73 2.39
CA TYR A 299 -8.53 -20.09 2.93
C TYR A 299 -7.43 -19.04 2.67
N ARG A 300 -7.81 -17.78 2.46
CA ARG A 300 -6.89 -16.69 2.20
C ARG A 300 -7.14 -15.47 3.10
N SER A 301 -6.06 -14.74 3.35
CA SER A 301 -6.08 -13.46 4.04
C SER A 301 -5.39 -12.41 3.17
N VAL A 302 -6.01 -11.23 3.07
CA VAL A 302 -5.48 -10.11 2.30
C VAL A 302 -4.55 -9.27 3.18
N TYR A 303 -3.45 -8.79 2.62
CA TYR A 303 -2.52 -7.87 3.25
C TYR A 303 -2.42 -6.61 2.38
N PRO A 304 -3.06 -5.49 2.78
CA PRO A 304 -2.88 -4.22 2.09
C PRO A 304 -1.44 -3.72 2.25
N ASP A 305 -0.83 -3.25 1.16
CA ASP A 305 0.55 -2.77 1.16
C ASP A 305 0.67 -1.25 1.00
N ASP A 306 -0.10 -0.68 0.05
CA ASP A 306 -0.09 0.76 -0.23
C ASP A 306 -1.28 1.17 -1.10
N LEU A 307 -1.53 2.49 -1.14
CA LEU A 307 -2.50 3.13 -2.01
C LEU A 307 -1.86 4.35 -2.69
N ALA A 308 -2.24 4.59 -3.94
CA ALA A 308 -1.93 5.84 -4.65
C ALA A 308 -3.16 6.31 -5.43
N VAL A 309 -3.27 7.62 -5.66
CA VAL A 309 -4.36 8.20 -6.46
C VAL A 309 -3.74 9.04 -7.55
N ASP A 310 -4.09 8.77 -8.81
CA ASP A 310 -3.59 9.56 -9.94
C ASP A 310 -4.31 10.91 -10.06
N ALA A 311 -3.80 11.78 -10.94
CA ALA A 311 -4.35 13.12 -11.16
C ALA A 311 -5.82 13.11 -11.64
N ALA A 312 -6.29 12.01 -12.24
CA ALA A 312 -7.68 11.83 -12.66
C ALA A 312 -8.57 11.29 -11.52
N GLY A 313 -8.00 11.01 -10.35
CA GLY A 313 -8.73 10.48 -9.19
C GLY A 313 -8.87 8.97 -9.16
N ASN A 314 -8.26 8.22 -10.10
CA ASN A 314 -8.31 6.76 -10.02
C ASN A 314 -7.47 6.27 -8.84
N VAL A 315 -8.01 5.32 -8.10
CA VAL A 315 -7.38 4.75 -6.91
C VAL A 315 -6.67 3.46 -7.28
N HIS A 316 -5.37 3.44 -7.06
CA HIS A 316 -4.48 2.31 -7.31
C HIS A 316 -4.24 1.56 -6.00
N ILE A 317 -4.52 0.25 -5.99
CA ILE A 317 -4.55 -0.59 -4.80
C ILE A 317 -3.50 -1.69 -4.94
N LEU A 318 -2.58 -1.76 -3.98
CA LEU A 318 -1.52 -2.77 -3.91
C LEU A 318 -1.73 -3.66 -2.69
N TYR A 319 -1.73 -4.97 -2.89
CA TYR A 319 -1.99 -5.93 -1.83
C TYR A 319 -1.37 -7.30 -2.11
N GLU A 320 -1.15 -8.05 -1.04
CA GLU A 320 -0.67 -9.44 -1.08
C GLU A 320 -1.71 -10.40 -0.51
N TRP A 321 -1.48 -11.69 -0.71
CA TRP A 321 -2.28 -12.78 -0.16
C TRP A 321 -1.44 -13.66 0.76
N SER A 322 -2.07 -14.26 1.77
CA SER A 322 -1.47 -15.34 2.54
C SER A 322 -2.42 -16.53 2.69
N LYS A 323 -1.88 -17.65 3.17
CA LYS A 323 -2.71 -18.71 3.77
C LYS A 323 -3.48 -18.12 4.97
N ALA A 324 -4.78 -18.37 5.05
CA ALA A 324 -5.58 -18.01 6.22
C ALA A 324 -5.19 -18.86 7.45
N PRO A 325 -5.31 -18.34 8.68
CA PRO A 325 -5.84 -17.01 9.03
C PRO A 325 -4.87 -15.86 8.80
N SER A 326 -3.56 -16.12 8.78
CA SER A 326 -2.51 -15.12 8.58
C SER A 326 -1.15 -15.80 8.44
N SER A 327 -0.23 -15.18 7.71
CA SER A 327 1.17 -15.59 7.62
C SER A 327 2.09 -14.37 7.48
N ALA A 328 3.32 -14.50 7.98
CA ALA A 328 4.41 -13.56 7.74
C ALA A 328 5.02 -13.74 6.34
N PHE A 329 4.70 -14.82 5.66
CA PHE A 329 5.08 -15.07 4.28
C PHE A 329 3.84 -14.90 3.40
N ARG A 330 3.93 -13.95 2.48
CA ARG A 330 2.86 -13.61 1.57
C ARG A 330 3.24 -13.98 0.15
N HIS A 331 2.25 -13.96 -0.70
CA HIS A 331 2.33 -14.47 -2.06
C HIS A 331 1.38 -13.67 -2.96
N LYS A 332 1.52 -13.91 -4.27
CA LYS A 332 0.60 -13.36 -5.28
C LYS A 332 0.45 -11.84 -5.12
N LEU A 333 1.57 -11.10 -5.07
CA LEU A 333 1.52 -9.63 -5.00
C LEU A 333 0.64 -9.13 -6.13
N SER A 334 -0.41 -8.40 -5.81
CA SER A 334 -1.54 -8.14 -6.69
C SER A 334 -1.84 -6.64 -6.78
N TYR A 335 -2.40 -6.25 -7.91
CA TYR A 335 -2.79 -4.89 -8.22
C TYR A 335 -4.27 -4.82 -8.60
N LEU A 336 -4.88 -3.67 -8.34
CA LEU A 336 -6.21 -3.31 -8.81
C LEU A 336 -6.32 -1.79 -8.93
N ARG A 337 -7.05 -1.29 -9.91
CA ARG A 337 -7.40 0.13 -10.03
C ARG A 337 -8.90 0.32 -9.93
N LEU A 338 -9.35 1.29 -9.16
CA LEU A 338 -10.73 1.78 -9.13
C LEU A 338 -10.80 3.12 -9.87
N ASP A 339 -11.78 3.26 -10.75
CA ASP A 339 -12.30 4.55 -11.20
C ASP A 339 -13.50 4.91 -10.30
N PRO A 340 -13.39 5.92 -9.41
CA PRO A 340 -14.48 6.29 -8.51
C PRO A 340 -15.71 6.87 -9.21
N GLU A 341 -15.56 7.45 -10.41
CA GLU A 341 -16.67 8.06 -11.15
C GLU A 341 -17.59 6.97 -11.70
N SER A 342 -17.02 5.93 -12.32
CA SER A 342 -17.79 4.81 -12.84
C SER A 342 -18.02 3.67 -11.85
N GLY A 343 -17.27 3.65 -10.74
CA GLY A 343 -17.26 2.56 -9.76
C GLY A 343 -16.61 1.26 -10.29
N ARG A 344 -15.91 1.33 -11.43
CA ARG A 344 -15.38 0.15 -12.11
C ARG A 344 -13.96 -0.15 -11.66
N PHE A 345 -13.68 -1.44 -11.54
CA PHE A 345 -12.34 -1.93 -11.25
C PHE A 345 -11.67 -2.45 -12.53
N THR A 346 -10.38 -2.13 -12.71
CA THR A 346 -9.56 -2.63 -13.81
C THR A 346 -8.21 -3.14 -13.33
N ASP A 347 -7.56 -3.96 -14.15
CA ASP A 347 -6.15 -4.29 -13.99
C ASP A 347 -5.23 -3.20 -14.58
N SER A 348 -3.92 -3.46 -14.59
CA SER A 348 -2.89 -2.57 -15.13
C SER A 348 -2.94 -2.38 -16.65
N SER A 349 -3.60 -3.27 -17.39
CA SER A 349 -3.86 -3.13 -18.83
C SER A 349 -5.13 -2.33 -19.14
N GLY A 350 -5.95 -2.06 -18.11
CA GLY A 350 -7.26 -1.42 -18.24
C GLY A 350 -8.42 -2.40 -18.46
N ALA A 351 -8.16 -3.71 -18.46
CA ALA A 351 -9.24 -4.69 -18.58
C ALA A 351 -10.03 -4.77 -17.28
N LEU A 352 -11.35 -4.95 -17.41
CA LEU A 352 -12.28 -4.94 -16.28
C LEU A 352 -12.05 -6.13 -15.36
N ARG A 353 -12.22 -5.88 -14.06
CA ARG A 353 -12.12 -6.88 -13.01
C ARG A 353 -13.38 -6.86 -12.16
N THR A 354 -13.93 -8.05 -11.90
CA THR A 354 -15.02 -8.21 -10.94
C THR A 354 -14.42 -8.31 -9.55
N VAL A 355 -14.94 -7.51 -8.62
CA VAL A 355 -14.56 -7.58 -7.20
C VAL A 355 -15.63 -8.32 -6.38
N PRO A 356 -15.24 -9.05 -5.31
CA PRO A 356 -13.87 -9.24 -4.85
C PRO A 356 -13.03 -10.11 -5.80
N THR A 357 -11.78 -9.70 -6.05
CA THR A 357 -10.81 -10.56 -6.75
C THR A 357 -10.40 -11.73 -5.86
N THR A 358 -9.86 -12.78 -6.48
CA THR A 358 -9.21 -13.92 -5.84
C THR A 358 -7.76 -14.00 -6.32
N PRO A 359 -6.90 -14.85 -5.73
CA PRO A 359 -5.55 -15.07 -6.25
C PRO A 359 -5.47 -15.47 -7.75
N ASP A 360 -6.55 -16.00 -8.31
CA ASP A 360 -6.62 -16.46 -9.71
C ASP A 360 -7.23 -15.41 -10.65
N THR A 361 -7.96 -14.42 -10.12
CA THR A 361 -8.62 -13.37 -10.92
C THR A 361 -7.98 -11.99 -10.78
N ALA A 362 -7.10 -11.81 -9.80
CA ALA A 362 -6.32 -10.60 -9.58
C ALA A 362 -5.28 -10.36 -10.70
N ASP A 363 -4.87 -9.10 -10.85
CA ASP A 363 -3.71 -8.75 -11.65
C ASP A 363 -2.43 -8.98 -10.84
N VAL A 364 -1.72 -10.06 -11.13
CA VAL A 364 -0.62 -10.54 -10.30
C VAL A 364 0.73 -9.96 -10.76
N ILE A 365 1.30 -9.11 -9.91
CA ILE A 365 2.64 -8.54 -10.04
C ILE A 365 3.73 -9.54 -9.72
N GLN A 366 3.57 -10.44 -8.74
CA GLN A 366 4.54 -11.51 -8.45
C GLN A 366 3.78 -12.81 -8.25
N ASP A 367 3.83 -13.67 -9.25
CA ASP A 367 3.18 -14.97 -9.20
C ASP A 367 4.03 -15.99 -8.45
N PHE A 368 3.40 -17.11 -8.10
CA PHE A 368 4.06 -18.30 -7.61
C PHE A 368 5.19 -18.73 -8.54
N THR A 369 6.32 -19.01 -7.93
CA THR A 369 7.43 -19.67 -8.60
C THR A 369 7.53 -21.13 -8.19
N SER A 370 8.34 -21.91 -8.92
CA SER A 370 8.52 -23.33 -8.62
C SER A 370 8.96 -23.55 -7.17
N GLY A 371 8.24 -24.42 -6.45
CA GLY A 371 8.49 -24.73 -5.04
C GLY A 371 7.89 -23.73 -4.05
N GLU A 372 7.17 -22.70 -4.52
CA GLU A 372 6.40 -21.80 -3.67
C GLU A 372 5.05 -22.42 -3.32
N GLU A 373 4.66 -22.34 -2.05
CA GLU A 373 3.39 -22.85 -1.57
C GLU A 373 2.76 -21.93 -0.52
N TRP A 374 1.45 -22.07 -0.35
CA TRP A 374 0.74 -21.38 0.71
C TRP A 374 1.12 -21.98 2.08
N SER A 375 1.90 -21.24 2.87
CA SER A 375 2.31 -21.69 4.21
C SER A 375 1.83 -20.76 5.32
N SER A 376 1.45 -21.36 6.45
CA SER A 376 1.21 -20.67 7.73
C SER A 376 2.36 -20.85 8.73
N ASP A 377 3.44 -21.54 8.34
CA ASP A 377 4.61 -21.71 9.18
C ASP A 377 5.50 -20.47 9.12
N ASN A 378 5.33 -19.57 10.09
CA ASN A 378 6.12 -18.34 10.20
C ASN A 378 7.56 -18.56 10.65
N THR A 379 7.92 -19.79 11.07
CA THR A 379 9.22 -20.09 11.68
C THR A 379 10.13 -20.94 10.79
N GLY A 380 9.57 -21.98 10.17
CA GLY A 380 10.31 -22.96 9.36
C GLY A 380 10.15 -22.78 7.85
N TYR A 381 9.22 -21.93 7.38
CA TYR A 381 9.06 -21.71 5.95
C TYR A 381 10.25 -20.91 5.38
N THR A 382 10.98 -21.54 4.46
CA THR A 382 12.20 -20.97 3.83
C THR A 382 12.08 -20.79 2.31
N ALA A 383 11.00 -21.27 1.70
CA ALA A 383 10.76 -21.15 0.26
C ALA A 383 10.32 -19.74 -0.15
N ALA A 384 10.09 -19.55 -1.44
CA ALA A 384 9.78 -18.24 -2.01
C ALA A 384 8.61 -17.54 -1.32
N ALA A 385 8.73 -16.22 -1.18
CA ALA A 385 7.71 -15.38 -0.56
C ALA A 385 7.94 -13.91 -0.88
N VAL A 386 6.85 -13.17 -0.99
CA VAL A 386 6.82 -11.71 -0.94
C VAL A 386 6.69 -11.27 0.53
N GLN A 387 7.32 -10.14 0.86
CA GLN A 387 7.13 -9.52 2.16
C GLN A 387 7.30 -8.01 2.08
N SER A 388 6.18 -7.29 1.90
CA SER A 388 6.08 -5.84 1.77
C SER A 388 6.33 -5.35 0.35
N ALA A 389 5.44 -4.45 -0.06
CA ALA A 389 5.54 -3.67 -1.27
C ALA A 389 5.13 -2.20 -1.05
N LYS A 390 5.48 -1.33 -1.99
CA LYS A 390 5.13 0.09 -2.02
C LYS A 390 4.83 0.52 -3.45
N LEU A 391 3.96 1.53 -3.58
CA LEU A 391 3.41 1.98 -4.85
C LEU A 391 3.74 3.45 -5.09
N ALA A 392 4.19 3.76 -6.31
CA ALA A 392 4.23 5.11 -6.85
C ALA A 392 3.58 5.10 -8.25
N LEU A 393 3.30 6.29 -8.78
CA LEU A 393 2.70 6.45 -10.10
C LEU A 393 3.61 7.28 -11.00
N ASP A 394 3.65 6.88 -12.26
CA ASP A 394 4.22 7.63 -13.40
C ASP A 394 3.02 8.04 -14.27
N GLY A 395 2.54 9.27 -14.07
CA GLY A 395 1.20 9.67 -14.49
C GLY A 395 0.15 8.75 -13.88
N SER A 396 -0.55 7.98 -14.72
CA SER A 396 -1.52 6.94 -14.31
C SER A 396 -0.95 5.51 -14.33
N THR A 397 0.36 5.34 -14.55
CA THR A 397 1.01 4.04 -14.68
C THR A 397 1.60 3.61 -13.35
N PRO A 398 1.15 2.49 -12.74
CA PRO A 398 1.66 2.04 -11.45
C PRO A 398 3.11 1.55 -11.54
N LYS A 399 3.92 1.94 -10.56
CA LYS A 399 5.30 1.49 -10.35
C LYS A 399 5.40 0.91 -8.94
N VAL A 400 5.96 -0.30 -8.83
CA VAL A 400 5.94 -1.05 -7.58
C VAL A 400 7.36 -1.41 -7.16
N ALA A 401 7.73 -1.07 -5.92
CA ALA A 401 8.89 -1.64 -5.27
C ALA A 401 8.43 -2.71 -4.28
N TYR A 402 9.07 -3.86 -4.28
CA TYR A 402 8.74 -4.95 -3.35
C TYR A 402 9.99 -5.73 -3.00
N ARG A 403 9.93 -6.51 -1.94
CA ARG A 403 10.99 -7.48 -1.64
C ARG A 403 10.46 -8.89 -1.70
N TYR A 404 11.31 -9.73 -2.27
CA TYR A 404 10.98 -11.09 -2.58
C TYR A 404 12.19 -11.95 -2.31
N ARG A 405 11.97 -13.06 -1.62
CA ARG A 405 12.93 -14.14 -1.59
C ARG A 405 12.50 -15.19 -2.61
N SER A 406 13.46 -15.69 -3.35
CA SER A 406 13.28 -16.62 -4.47
C SER A 406 14.10 -17.88 -4.21
N ALA A 407 13.88 -18.93 -5.01
CA ALA A 407 14.75 -20.10 -4.98
C ALA A 407 16.25 -19.73 -5.16
N ALA A 408 16.55 -18.71 -5.96
CA ALA A 408 17.92 -18.25 -6.21
C ALA A 408 18.52 -17.46 -5.03
N SER A 409 17.70 -16.75 -4.24
CA SER A 409 18.18 -15.96 -3.10
C SER A 409 18.11 -16.72 -1.76
N GLY A 410 17.52 -17.91 -1.75
CA GLY A 410 17.33 -18.70 -0.54
C GLY A 410 16.52 -17.94 0.51
N ALA A 411 17.08 -17.79 1.72
CA ALA A 411 16.43 -17.08 2.82
C ALA A 411 16.44 -15.54 2.68
N ASN A 412 17.21 -15.00 1.73
CA ASN A 412 17.36 -13.55 1.56
C ASN A 412 16.22 -12.98 0.72
N PHE A 413 15.58 -11.95 1.24
CA PHE A 413 14.70 -11.07 0.49
C PHE A 413 15.54 -10.02 -0.22
N HIS A 414 15.49 -10.08 -1.54
CA HIS A 414 16.08 -9.11 -2.45
C HIS A 414 15.01 -8.08 -2.84
N VAL A 415 15.46 -6.92 -3.32
CA VAL A 415 14.57 -5.82 -3.72
C VAL A 415 14.34 -5.86 -5.21
N PHE A 416 13.09 -5.71 -5.62
CA PHE A 416 12.65 -5.71 -6.99
C PHE A 416 11.82 -4.46 -7.29
N TYR A 417 11.86 -4.05 -8.55
CA TYR A 417 11.02 -3.02 -9.14
C TYR A 417 10.15 -3.64 -10.23
N ALA A 418 8.86 -3.33 -10.24
CA ALA A 418 7.92 -3.82 -11.23
C ALA A 418 7.08 -2.71 -11.86
N TYR A 419 6.72 -2.89 -13.13
CA TYR A 419 5.89 -1.97 -13.90
C TYR A 419 5.11 -2.70 -15.00
N PRO A 420 3.94 -2.20 -15.42
CA PRO A 420 3.17 -2.77 -16.52
C PRO A 420 3.89 -2.67 -17.86
N SER A 421 3.65 -3.66 -18.71
CA SER A 421 4.13 -3.76 -20.08
C SER A 421 3.12 -4.54 -20.93
N ALA A 422 3.32 -4.61 -22.25
CA ALA A 422 2.39 -5.20 -23.22
C ALA A 422 2.06 -6.69 -22.98
N GLY A 423 2.82 -7.38 -22.12
CA GLY A 423 2.62 -8.79 -21.73
C GLY A 423 2.38 -9.02 -20.23
N GLY A 424 1.97 -7.98 -19.49
CA GLY A 424 1.81 -8.02 -18.03
C GLY A 424 2.93 -7.27 -17.31
N TRP A 425 3.35 -7.75 -16.12
CA TRP A 425 4.33 -7.06 -15.30
C TRP A 425 5.77 -7.43 -15.64
N LEU A 426 6.59 -6.43 -16.01
CA LEU A 426 8.04 -6.56 -16.05
C LEU A 426 8.62 -6.34 -14.65
N ARG A 427 9.71 -7.05 -14.34
CA ARG A 427 10.38 -7.03 -13.04
C ARG A 427 11.88 -6.83 -13.23
N GLN A 428 12.49 -6.02 -12.40
CA GLN A 428 13.92 -5.75 -12.40
C GLN A 428 14.47 -5.96 -10.98
N SER A 429 15.63 -6.61 -10.87
CA SER A 429 16.36 -6.68 -9.60
C SER A 429 16.98 -5.32 -9.30
N VAL A 430 16.63 -4.75 -8.15
CA VAL A 430 17.18 -3.49 -7.64
C VAL A 430 18.38 -3.76 -6.74
N TYR A 431 18.26 -4.74 -5.84
CA TYR A 431 19.31 -5.13 -4.92
C TYR A 431 19.24 -6.63 -4.62
N ALA A 432 20.33 -7.35 -4.89
CA ALA A 432 20.40 -8.81 -4.76
C ALA A 432 21.68 -9.32 -4.06
N GLU A 433 22.42 -8.44 -3.38
CA GLU A 433 23.69 -8.81 -2.75
C GLU A 433 23.53 -9.33 -1.31
N GLY A 434 22.34 -9.21 -0.73
CA GLY A 434 22.13 -9.59 0.67
C GLY A 434 20.71 -9.40 1.17
N GLN A 435 20.51 -9.74 2.45
CA GLN A 435 19.23 -9.63 3.12
C GLN A 435 18.84 -8.16 3.38
N THR A 436 17.56 -7.89 3.19
CA THR A 436 16.94 -6.60 3.50
C THR A 436 16.02 -6.71 4.71
N SER A 437 15.70 -5.59 5.36
CA SER A 437 14.59 -5.49 6.30
C SER A 437 13.27 -5.36 5.53
N ALA A 438 12.14 -5.66 6.19
CA ALA A 438 10.81 -5.28 5.69
C ALA A 438 10.62 -3.76 5.84
N ALA A 439 11.31 -3.00 4.99
CA ALA A 439 11.39 -1.55 5.01
C ALA A 439 11.78 -1.09 3.61
N LEU A 440 10.79 -0.63 2.86
CA LEU A 440 10.89 -0.22 1.46
C LEU A 440 10.19 1.11 1.28
N GLY A 441 10.62 1.83 0.25
CA GLY A 441 9.98 3.04 -0.23
C GLY A 441 10.17 3.15 -1.74
N ILE A 442 9.25 3.84 -2.40
CA ILE A 442 9.36 4.18 -3.81
C ILE A 442 8.86 5.60 -3.99
N THR A 443 9.57 6.36 -4.80
CA THR A 443 9.13 7.66 -5.30
C THR A 443 9.43 7.70 -6.78
N TRP A 444 8.74 8.61 -7.46
CA TRP A 444 8.90 8.79 -8.88
C TRP A 444 8.67 10.26 -9.22
N ASP A 445 9.46 10.78 -10.15
CA ASP A 445 9.17 12.01 -10.87
C ASP A 445 9.64 11.87 -12.33
N GLU A 446 9.23 12.79 -13.20
CA GLU A 446 9.53 12.75 -14.64
C GLU A 446 11.01 12.96 -14.98
N THR A 447 11.77 13.58 -14.07
CA THR A 447 13.14 14.08 -14.29
C THR A 447 14.21 13.20 -13.65
N ASP A 448 13.84 12.49 -12.59
CA ASP A 448 14.69 11.63 -11.78
C ASP A 448 14.20 10.20 -12.01
N ALA A 449 15.09 9.36 -12.52
CA ALA A 449 14.76 8.01 -12.93
C ALA A 449 14.12 7.18 -11.80
N LYS A 450 13.72 5.95 -12.10
CA LYS A 450 13.12 5.01 -11.14
C LYS A 450 13.90 5.02 -9.82
N ARG A 451 13.23 5.36 -8.71
CA ARG A 451 13.87 5.48 -7.39
C ARG A 451 13.24 4.54 -6.38
N VAL A 452 14.07 3.67 -5.81
CA VAL A 452 13.66 2.73 -4.76
C VAL A 452 14.51 2.94 -3.54
N TYR A 453 13.87 3.03 -2.38
CA TYR A 453 14.53 3.07 -1.10
C TYR A 453 14.38 1.73 -0.39
N TYR A 454 15.44 1.30 0.29
CA TYR A 454 15.41 0.05 1.02
C TYR A 454 16.38 0.07 2.20
N VAL A 455 16.14 -0.81 3.16
CA VAL A 455 17.01 -0.98 4.33
C VAL A 455 17.68 -2.35 4.32
N LYS A 456 19.01 -2.40 4.43
CA LYS A 456 19.77 -3.64 4.62
C LYS A 456 19.58 -4.18 6.04
N SER A 457 19.53 -5.50 6.21
CA SER A 457 19.35 -6.12 7.54
C SER A 457 20.60 -6.04 8.42
N SER A 458 21.77 -5.77 7.82
CA SER A 458 23.07 -5.72 8.49
C SER A 458 23.98 -4.68 7.85
N GLY A 459 25.09 -4.38 8.52
CA GLY A 459 26.04 -3.34 8.12
C GLY A 459 25.89 -2.07 8.95
N THR A 460 26.89 -1.20 8.87
CA THR A 460 26.89 0.11 9.52
C THR A 460 25.98 1.10 8.78
N GLU A 461 26.09 1.11 7.45
CA GLU A 461 25.22 1.82 6.53
C GLU A 461 24.04 0.91 6.15
N ARG A 462 22.82 1.35 6.46
CA ARG A 462 21.63 0.49 6.30
C ARG A 462 20.60 1.05 5.33
N VAL A 463 20.42 2.35 5.25
CA VAL A 463 19.37 2.99 4.43
C VAL A 463 19.96 3.39 3.07
N PHE A 464 19.42 2.82 2.00
CA PHE A 464 19.91 3.06 0.64
C PHE A 464 18.80 3.63 -0.24
N ALA A 465 19.22 4.48 -1.18
CA ALA A 465 18.43 4.88 -2.33
C ALA A 465 19.09 4.29 -3.57
N ALA A 466 18.33 3.53 -4.34
CA ALA A 466 18.71 3.00 -5.63
C ALA A 466 18.04 3.81 -6.74
N THR A 467 18.82 4.19 -7.75
CA THR A 467 18.31 4.80 -8.98
C THR A 467 18.69 3.93 -10.18
N GLU A 468 17.85 3.95 -11.20
CA GLU A 468 18.07 3.19 -12.43
C GLU A 468 18.54 4.11 -13.56
N LYS A 469 19.62 3.72 -14.25
CA LYS A 469 20.06 4.39 -15.48
C LYS A 469 20.45 3.34 -16.51
N ASN A 470 19.87 3.43 -17.71
CA ASN A 470 20.16 2.55 -18.85
C ASN A 470 20.07 1.04 -18.53
N GLY A 471 19.04 0.64 -17.80
CA GLY A 471 18.79 -0.72 -17.32
C GLY A 471 19.55 -1.12 -16.06
N THR A 472 20.41 -0.25 -15.51
CA THR A 472 21.31 -0.58 -14.39
C THR A 472 20.91 0.15 -13.12
N TRP A 473 20.70 -0.59 -12.04
CA TRP A 473 20.43 -0.04 -10.71
C TRP A 473 21.73 0.24 -9.98
N THR A 474 21.87 1.46 -9.46
CA THR A 474 22.99 1.87 -8.59
C THR A 474 22.44 2.33 -7.25
N SER A 475 23.04 1.86 -6.16
CA SER A 475 22.61 2.21 -4.80
C SER A 475 23.64 3.09 -4.11
N VAL A 476 23.16 4.13 -3.44
CA VAL A 476 23.95 5.00 -2.56
C VAL A 476 23.33 5.03 -1.17
N SER A 477 24.14 5.23 -0.13
CA SER A 477 23.58 5.49 1.20
C SER A 477 22.73 6.76 1.14
N ALA A 478 21.47 6.64 1.55
CA ALA A 478 20.53 7.76 1.51
C ALA A 478 20.77 8.75 2.66
N VAL A 479 21.22 8.22 3.80
CA VAL A 479 21.43 8.95 5.06
C VAL A 479 22.63 8.36 5.83
N PRO A 480 23.88 8.66 5.41
CA PRO A 480 25.09 8.16 6.06
C PRO A 480 25.12 8.39 7.57
N GLY A 481 25.57 7.38 8.32
CA GLY A 481 25.66 7.43 9.77
C GLY A 481 24.33 7.25 10.52
N VAL A 482 23.20 7.07 9.83
CA VAL A 482 21.91 6.75 10.45
C VAL A 482 21.69 5.24 10.49
N SER A 483 21.52 4.70 11.70
CA SER A 483 21.32 3.27 11.95
C SER A 483 19.86 2.78 11.83
N ALA A 484 19.00 3.57 11.18
CA ALA A 484 17.59 3.25 10.99
C ALA A 484 17.41 1.86 10.34
N ASP A 485 16.49 1.09 10.92
CA ASP A 485 16.19 -0.28 10.53
C ASP A 485 14.82 -0.40 9.83
N ARG A 486 14.05 0.69 9.85
CA ARG A 486 12.77 0.87 9.17
C ARG A 486 12.79 2.13 8.31
N LEU A 487 11.83 2.21 7.39
CA LEU A 487 11.69 3.31 6.46
C LEU A 487 10.24 3.44 6.00
N ALA A 488 9.79 4.68 5.84
CA ALA A 488 8.78 5.05 4.86
C ALA A 488 9.24 6.31 4.11
N VAL A 489 8.72 6.52 2.91
CA VAL A 489 9.02 7.71 2.11
C VAL A 489 7.73 8.29 1.55
N ARG A 490 7.65 9.62 1.55
CA ARG A 490 6.59 10.36 0.85
C ARG A 490 7.20 11.52 0.11
N ARG A 491 6.76 11.74 -1.13
CA ARG A 491 7.15 12.91 -1.90
C ARG A 491 6.24 14.08 -1.51
N ASP A 492 6.82 15.23 -1.23
CA ASP A 492 6.07 16.45 -1.00
C ASP A 492 5.71 17.16 -2.31
N SER A 493 4.86 18.18 -2.23
CA SER A 493 4.43 18.95 -3.40
C SER A 493 5.53 19.83 -4.01
N ASP A 494 6.64 20.02 -3.29
CA ASP A 494 7.82 20.74 -3.78
C ASP A 494 8.80 19.79 -4.49
N GLY A 495 8.47 18.51 -4.60
CA GLY A 495 9.30 17.50 -5.24
C GLY A 495 10.44 16.99 -4.37
N ASN A 496 10.37 17.15 -3.05
CA ASN A 496 11.34 16.54 -2.15
C ASN A 496 10.83 15.20 -1.63
N ASP A 497 11.74 14.25 -1.48
CA ASP A 497 11.44 12.98 -0.82
C ASP A 497 11.68 13.13 0.69
N ILE A 498 10.60 12.97 1.45
CA ILE A 498 10.59 13.02 2.90
C ILE A 498 10.70 11.59 3.45
N LEU A 499 11.80 11.33 4.15
CA LEU A 499 12.11 10.02 4.72
C LEU A 499 11.76 9.98 6.21
N TYR A 500 10.93 9.01 6.58
CA TYR A 500 10.61 8.61 7.96
C TYR A 500 11.48 7.40 8.33
N LEU A 501 12.35 7.56 9.32
CA LEU A 501 13.46 6.64 9.57
C LEU A 501 13.55 6.20 11.05
N PRO A 502 12.78 5.19 11.47
CA PRO A 502 12.91 4.59 12.80
C PRO A 502 14.23 3.84 12.94
N ASP A 503 14.91 4.10 14.05
CA ASP A 503 15.96 3.29 14.64
C ASP A 503 15.40 2.67 15.92
N THR A 504 14.87 1.46 15.77
CA THR A 504 14.12 0.78 16.82
C THR A 504 15.02 0.36 17.97
N LYS A 505 16.26 -0.04 17.66
CA LYS A 505 17.28 -0.44 18.64
C LYS A 505 17.65 0.71 19.56
N ASN A 506 17.84 1.91 19.00
CA ASN A 506 18.23 3.09 19.78
C ASN A 506 17.04 3.95 20.21
N ARG A 507 15.81 3.55 19.87
CA ARG A 507 14.55 4.25 20.22
C ARG A 507 14.55 5.70 19.73
N ARG A 508 14.95 5.89 18.47
CA ARG A 508 15.04 7.21 17.81
C ARG A 508 14.28 7.21 16.49
N LEU A 509 13.65 8.34 16.19
CA LEU A 509 13.08 8.62 14.88
C LEU A 509 13.89 9.72 14.19
N TYR A 510 14.19 9.52 12.90
CA TYR A 510 14.88 10.49 12.08
C TYR A 510 13.99 10.96 10.92
N TYR A 511 14.16 12.22 10.57
CA TYR A 511 13.64 12.89 9.37
C TYR A 511 14.82 13.12 8.42
N ALA A 512 14.62 12.89 7.13
CA ALA A 512 15.55 13.39 6.11
C ALA A 512 14.77 13.88 4.90
N ARG A 513 15.35 14.85 4.19
CA ARG A 513 14.79 15.42 2.95
C ARG A 513 15.81 15.26 1.83
N ARG A 514 15.40 14.61 0.74
CA ARG A 514 16.24 14.40 -0.45
C ARG A 514 15.66 15.08 -1.68
#